data_AF-A0A6G9SPT7-F1
#
_entry.id   AF-A0A6G9SPT7-F1
#
_cell.length_a   1.000
_cell.length_b   1.000
_cell.length_c   1.000
_cell.angle_alpha   90.00
_cell.angle_beta   90.00
_cell.angle_gamma   90.00
#
_symmetry.space_group_name_H-M   'P 1'
#
loop_
_entity.id
_entity.type
_entity.pdbx_description
1 polymer ?
#
loop_
_entity_poly.entity_id
_entity_poly.type
_entity_poly.pdbx_seq_one_letter_code
_entity_poly.pdbx_strand_id
1 'polypeptide(L)' 'MSHSFFKLVLEELPESLQTEVLHYIEFLIEKHTQKSTQEQPKTKRRVAGTMKEMFVLPLPDDFDELLEDMKEYME' A
#
# COMPACT_ATOMS: atom_id res chain seq x y z
N MET A 1 -23.37 20.44 -15.25
CA MET A 1 -22.98 20.58 -16.67
C MET A 1 -22.27 19.36 -17.26
N SER A 2 -21.52 18.55 -16.51
CA SER A 2 -20.62 17.54 -17.09
C SER A 2 -21.28 16.29 -17.72
N HIS A 3 -22.47 15.89 -17.28
CA HIS A 3 -23.13 14.66 -17.75
C HIS A 3 -23.66 14.76 -19.19
N SER A 4 -24.09 15.95 -19.62
CA SER A 4 -24.66 16.16 -20.96
C SER A 4 -23.60 16.19 -22.07
N PHE A 5 -22.40 16.69 -21.76
CA PHE A 5 -21.29 16.75 -22.71
C PHE A 5 -20.79 15.35 -23.09
N PHE A 6 -20.66 14.47 -22.08
CA PHE A 6 -20.15 13.12 -22.29
C PHE A 6 -21.07 12.28 -23.18
N LYS A 7 -22.39 12.46 -23.05
CA LYS A 7 -23.38 11.76 -23.88
C LYS A 7 -23.31 12.17 -25.35
N LEU A 8 -23.17 13.47 -25.63
CA LEU A 8 -23.01 13.99 -26.99
C LEU A 8 -21.74 13.44 -27.65
N VAL A 9 -20.63 13.43 -26.92
CA VAL A 9 -19.34 12.91 -27.42
C VAL A 9 -19.41 11.41 -27.71
N LEU A 10 -20.11 10.63 -26.89
CA LEU A 10 -20.32 9.20 -27.12
C LEU A 10 -21.14 8.92 -28.38
N GLU A 11 -22.16 9.73 -28.67
CA GLU A 11 -23.02 9.55 -29.85
C GLU A 11 -22.31 9.96 -31.17
N GLU A 12 -21.35 10.88 -31.13
CA GLU A 12 -20.56 11.29 -32.30
C GLU A 12 -19.33 10.39 -32.59
N LEU A 13 -18.93 9.53 -31.65
CA LEU A 13 -17.75 8.67 -31.80
C LEU A 13 -18.06 7.42 -32.65
N PRO A 14 -17.08 6.92 -33.44
CA PRO A 14 -17.20 5.65 -34.13
C PRO A 14 -17.29 4.49 -33.12
N GLU A 15 -18.05 3.46 -33.49
CA GLU A 15 -18.44 2.34 -32.62
C GLU A 15 -17.26 1.68 -31.89
N SER A 16 -16.12 1.55 -32.58
CA SER A 16 -14.86 1.03 -31.99
C SER A 16 -14.37 1.82 -30.77
N LEU A 17 -14.46 3.16 -30.81
CA LEU A 17 -14.00 4.01 -29.72
C LEU A 17 -15.00 4.04 -28.57
N GLN A 18 -16.30 3.87 -28.86
CA GLN A 18 -17.31 3.73 -27.81
C GLN A 18 -17.04 2.48 -26.96
N THR A 19 -16.66 1.37 -27.61
CA THR A 19 -16.28 0.14 -26.93
C THR A 19 -15.06 0.34 -26.03
N GLU A 20 -14.00 0.99 -26.54
CA GLU A 20 -12.79 1.25 -25.75
C GLU A 20 -13.06 2.16 -24.53
N VAL A 21 -13.89 3.19 -24.71
CA VAL A 21 -14.33 4.07 -23.61
C VAL A 21 -15.15 3.30 -22.59
N LEU A 22 -16.07 2.43 -23.01
CA LEU A 22 -16.86 1.59 -22.12
C LEU A 22 -15.96 0.66 -21.30
N HIS A 23 -15.00 -0.01 -21.94
CA HIS A 23 -14.03 -0.86 -21.27
C HIS A 23 -13.18 -0.07 -20.26
N TYR A 24 -12.77 1.14 -20.62
CA TYR A 24 -12.01 2.00 -19.71
C TYR A 24 -12.86 2.46 -18.51
N ILE A 25 -14.15 2.76 -18.71
CA ILE A 25 -15.07 3.08 -17.62
C ILE A 25 -15.24 1.88 -16.68
N GLU A 26 -15.44 0.67 -17.22
CA GLU A 26 -15.49 -0.56 -16.43
C GLU A 26 -14.21 -0.77 -15.63
N PHE A 27 -13.04 -0.60 -16.27
CA PHE A 27 -11.75 -0.67 -15.60
C PHE A 27 -11.60 0.38 -14.48
N LEU A 28 -12.06 1.61 -14.69
CA LEU A 28 -12.03 2.65 -13.65
C LEU A 28 -12.93 2.29 -12.47
N ILE A 29 -14.14 1.78 -12.74
CA ILE A 29 -15.06 1.32 -11.69
C ILE A 29 -14.39 0.19 -10.89
N GLU A 30 -13.85 -0.82 -11.56
CA GLU A 30 -13.17 -1.95 -10.92
C GLU A 30 -11.96 -1.51 -10.10
N LYS A 31 -11.11 -0.64 -10.66
CA LYS A 31 -9.97 -0.06 -9.95
C LYS A 31 -10.39 0.71 -8.70
N HIS A 32 -11.50 1.45 -8.76
CA HIS A 32 -11.99 2.22 -7.62
C HIS A 32 -12.74 1.37 -6.59
N THR A 33 -13.46 0.32 -7.00
CA THR A 33 -14.07 -0.63 -6.07
C THR A 33 -13.02 -1.48 -5.37
N GLN A 34 -12.00 -1.97 -6.08
CA GLN A 34 -10.84 -2.65 -5.48
C GLN A 34 -10.07 -1.73 -4.51
N LYS A 35 -9.94 -0.43 -4.83
CA LYS A 35 -9.38 0.58 -3.92
C LYS A 35 -10.30 0.95 -2.75
N SER A 36 -11.60 0.73 -2.85
CA SER A 36 -12.54 0.91 -1.74
C SER A 36 -12.50 -0.29 -0.78
N THR A 37 -12.24 -1.50 -1.31
CA THR A 37 -11.93 -2.70 -0.51
C THR A 37 -10.51 -2.66 0.08
N GLN A 38 -9.60 -1.84 -0.48
CA GLN A 38 -8.51 -1.28 0.30
C GLN A 38 -9.10 -0.27 1.28
N GLU A 39 -9.75 -0.81 2.32
CA GLU A 39 -9.87 -0.14 3.60
C GLU A 39 -8.60 0.66 3.79
N GLN A 40 -8.75 1.97 3.98
CA GLN A 40 -7.68 2.82 4.50
C GLN A 40 -6.86 1.94 5.42
N PRO A 41 -5.55 1.71 5.18
CA PRO A 41 -4.76 1.07 6.19
C PRO A 41 -4.89 2.05 7.35
N LYS A 42 -5.77 1.75 8.32
CA LYS A 42 -5.77 2.38 9.63
C LYS A 42 -4.32 2.22 9.99
N THR A 43 -3.58 3.32 9.89
CA THR A 43 -2.17 3.32 10.19
C THR A 43 -2.16 3.07 11.68
N LYS A 44 -2.20 1.78 12.04
CA LYS A 44 -1.89 1.31 13.37
C LYS A 44 -0.48 1.81 13.54
N ARG A 45 -0.34 2.99 14.15
CA ARG A 45 0.95 3.52 14.54
C ARG A 45 1.57 2.40 15.32
N ARG A 46 2.56 1.74 14.73
CA ARG A 46 3.30 0.69 15.40
C ARG A 46 4.05 1.43 16.49
N VAL A 47 3.52 1.38 17.71
CA VAL A 47 4.23 1.91 18.87
C VAL A 47 5.32 0.87 19.16
N ALA A 48 6.46 1.04 18.50
CA ALA A 48 7.65 0.27 18.82
C ALA A 48 8.16 0.72 20.19
N GLY A 49 8.61 -0.22 21.03
CA GLY A 49 9.17 0.08 22.35
C GLY A 49 8.24 -0.10 23.55
N THR A 50 6.98 -0.52 23.37
CA THR A 50 6.09 -0.83 24.51
C THR A 50 6.41 -2.14 25.22
N MET A 51 7.28 -2.98 24.63
CA MET A 51 7.73 -4.25 25.24
C MET A 51 9.07 -4.12 25.98
N LYS A 52 9.63 -2.91 26.11
CA LYS A 52 10.83 -2.66 26.93
C LYS A 52 10.48 -3.04 28.38
N GLU A 53 11.26 -3.94 28.98
CA GLU A 53 11.06 -4.52 30.33
C GLU A 53 9.99 -5.62 30.47
N MET A 54 9.28 -6.02 29.41
CA MET A 54 8.26 -7.08 29.52
C MET A 54 8.86 -8.49 29.62
N PHE A 55 10.13 -8.65 29.26
CA PHE A 55 10.88 -9.89 29.41
C PHE A 55 12.32 -9.55 29.80
N VAL A 56 12.81 -10.20 30.86
CA VAL A 56 14.24 -10.31 31.11
C VAL A 56 14.70 -11.49 30.27
N LEU A 57 15.34 -11.23 29.13
CA LEU A 57 16.10 -12.30 28.49
C LEU A 57 17.20 -12.68 29.49
N PRO A 58 17.36 -13.97 29.86
CA PRO A 58 18.57 -14.44 30.51
C PRO A 58 19.67 -14.37 29.45
N LEU A 59 20.14 -13.16 29.16
CA LEU A 59 21.30 -12.93 28.34
C LEU A 59 22.50 -13.45 29.15
N PRO A 60 23.33 -14.33 28.58
CA PRO A 60 24.62 -14.63 29.18
C PRO A 60 25.45 -13.35 29.23
N ASP A 61 26.23 -13.16 30.30
CA ASP A 61 27.07 -11.98 30.50
C ASP A 61 28.08 -11.75 29.33
N ASP A 62 28.36 -12.81 28.56
CA ASP A 62 29.30 -12.82 27.43
C ASP A 62 28.66 -12.40 26.09
N PHE A 63 27.37 -12.00 26.07
CA PHE A 63 26.71 -11.55 24.81
C PHE A 63 27.39 -10.32 24.20
N ASP A 64 27.89 -9.42 25.06
CA ASP A 64 28.55 -8.20 24.63
C ASP A 64 29.94 -8.45 24.01
N GLU A 65 30.60 -9.57 24.38
CA GLU A 65 31.90 -9.97 23.83
C GLU A 65 31.79 -10.38 22.36
N LEU A 66 30.74 -11.14 22.00
CA LEU A 66 30.42 -11.51 20.62
C LEU A 66 30.19 -10.28 19.72
N LEU A 67 29.69 -9.17 20.27
CA LEU A 67 29.46 -7.94 19.50
C LEU A 67 30.75 -7.21 19.15
N GLU A 68 31.78 -7.28 20.00
CA GLU A 68 33.08 -6.67 19.70
C GLU A 68 33.80 -7.44 18.58
N ASP A 69 33.79 -8.77 18.64
CA ASP A 69 34.32 -9.61 17.55
C ASP A 69 33.63 -9.28 16.20
N MET A 70 32.32 -9.03 16.19
CA MET A 70 31.59 -8.66 14.97
C MET A 70 31.95 -7.28 14.41
N LYS A 71 32.42 -6.34 15.24
CA LYS A 71 32.85 -5.00 14.79
C LYS A 71 34.21 -5.06 14.11
N GLU A 72 35.12 -5.90 14.59
CA GLU A 72 36.46 -6.09 14.01
C GLU A 72 36.39 -6.63 12.57
N TYR A 73 35.32 -7.34 12.19
CA TYR A 73 35.07 -7.77 10.80
C TYR A 73 34.50 -6.68 9.87
N MET A 74 34.05 -5.55 10.41
CA MET A 74 33.52 -4.42 9.62
C MET A 74 34.55 -3.29 9.41
N GLU A 75 35.77 -3.49 9.88
CA GLU A 75 36.95 -2.64 9.62
C GLU A 75 37.76 -3.18 8.42
#